data_AF-X1PHM2-F1
#
_entry.id   AF-X1PHM2-F1
#
_cell.length_a   1.000
_cell.length_b   1.000
_cell.length_c   1.000
_cell.angle_alpha   90.00
_cell.angle_beta   90.00
_cell.angle_gamma   90.00
#
_symmetry.space_group_name_H-M   'P 1'
#
loop_
_entity.id
_entity.type
_entity.pdbx_description
1 polymer ?
#
loop_
_entity_poly.entity_id
_entity_poly.type
_entity_poly.pdbx_seq_one_letter_code
_entity_poly.pdbx_strand_id
1 'polypeptide(L)'
;MNVLHPLDLYESLKEAYLSYYDTAFRVRDEGIQAERHHLLRHGNVLFTEPLLEPVPSYEEFNSINELAPDIGLTQEQAEMLAQAVFNSPSSFRLRNHQQDSLVTSIAGTEKRNLVVTAGTGSGKTEAFMLPILARLI
;
A
#
# COMPACT_ATOMS: atom_id res chain seq x y z
N MET A 1 -20.54 -18.80 1.87
CA MET A 1 -20.27 -17.37 2.11
C MET A 1 -20.70 -16.62 0.87
N ASN A 2 -21.65 -15.68 0.97
CA ASN A 2 -21.99 -14.82 -0.17
C ASN A 2 -20.79 -13.93 -0.47
N VAL A 3 -20.25 -14.02 -1.69
CA VAL A 3 -19.20 -13.10 -2.14
C VAL A 3 -19.87 -11.75 -2.36
N LEU A 4 -19.54 -10.77 -1.52
CA LEU A 4 -19.99 -9.39 -1.68
C LEU A 4 -19.25 -8.78 -2.87
N HIS A 5 -19.99 -8.39 -3.90
CA HIS A 5 -19.40 -7.74 -5.06
C HIS A 5 -19.02 -6.29 -4.67
N PRO A 6 -17.79 -5.81 -4.96
CA PRO A 6 -17.34 -4.48 -4.54
C PRO A 6 -18.24 -3.32 -5.01
N LEU A 7 -18.83 -3.44 -6.20
CA LEU A 7 -19.77 -2.42 -6.71
C LEU A 7 -21.09 -2.42 -5.94
N ASP A 8 -21.58 -3.59 -5.51
CA ASP A 8 -22.81 -3.69 -4.73
C ASP A 8 -22.60 -3.12 -3.33
N LEU A 9 -21.41 -3.33 -2.75
CA LEU A 9 -21.02 -2.72 -1.48
C LEU A 9 -20.93 -1.19 -1.60
N TYR A 10 -20.35 -0.69 -2.69
CA TYR A 10 -20.28 0.74 -2.96
C TYR A 10 -21.67 1.39 -2.97
N GLU A 11 -22.61 0.84 -3.75
CA GLU A 11 -23.98 1.37 -3.80
C GLU A 11 -24.69 1.25 -2.45
N SER A 12 -24.51 0.13 -1.74
CA SER A 12 -25.11 -0.07 -0.42
C SER A 12 -24.60 0.95 0.62
N LEU A 13 -23.31 1.25 0.63
CA LEU A 13 -22.71 2.25 1.52
C LEU A 13 -23.19 3.66 1.18
N LYS A 14 -23.28 3.97 -0.12
CA LYS A 14 -23.78 5.25 -0.62
C LYS A 14 -25.21 5.50 -0.17
N GLU A 15 -26.10 4.54 -0.36
CA GLU A 15 -27.50 4.65 0.06
C GLU A 15 -27.65 4.72 1.59
N ALA A 16 -26.85 3.92 2.33
CA ALA A 16 -26.87 3.96 3.79
C ALA A 16 -26.45 5.34 4.34
N TYR A 17 -25.40 5.93 3.78
CA TYR A 17 -24.93 7.26 4.18
C TYR A 17 -25.94 8.36 3.82
N LEU A 18 -26.50 8.34 2.61
CA LEU A 18 -27.50 9.33 2.19
C LEU A 18 -28.74 9.26 3.08
N SER A 19 -29.22 8.05 3.39
CA SER A 19 -30.34 7.82 4.32
C SER A 19 -30.07 8.38 5.72
N TYR A 20 -28.86 8.14 6.25
CA TYR A 20 -28.43 8.75 7.51
C TYR A 20 -28.42 10.27 7.43
N TYR A 21 -27.83 10.85 6.37
CA TYR A 21 -27.69 12.28 6.20
C TYR A 21 -29.05 12.98 6.11
N ASP A 22 -29.98 12.42 5.35
CA ASP A 22 -31.35 12.94 5.22
C ASP A 22 -32.11 12.93 6.54
N THR A 23 -31.83 11.92 7.38
CA THR A 23 -32.42 11.79 8.71
C THR A 23 -31.80 12.78 9.70
N ALA A 24 -30.46 12.84 9.77
CA ALA A 24 -29.71 13.64 10.73
C ALA A 24 -29.85 15.15 10.46
N PHE A 25 -29.91 15.55 9.20
CA PHE A 25 -29.95 16.95 8.78
C PHE A 25 -31.29 17.31 8.14
N ARG A 26 -32.40 16.73 8.60
CA ARG A 26 -33.72 16.94 7.99
C ARG A 26 -34.11 18.43 7.96
N VAL A 27 -34.42 18.94 6.77
CA VAL A 27 -35.02 20.26 6.54
C VAL A 27 -36.52 20.10 6.33
N ARG A 28 -37.32 21.06 6.82
CA ARG A 28 -38.79 21.03 6.70
C ARG A 28 -39.27 21.33 5.28
N ASP A 29 -38.57 22.20 4.57
CA ASP A 29 -38.90 22.57 3.21
C ASP A 29 -38.55 21.44 2.23
N GLU A 30 -39.55 20.95 1.50
CA GLU A 30 -39.40 19.82 0.58
C GLU A 30 -38.59 20.19 -0.67
N GLY A 31 -38.64 21.46 -1.11
CA GLY A 31 -37.86 21.94 -2.24
C GLY A 31 -36.37 21.95 -1.92
N ILE A 32 -36.01 22.50 -0.75
CA ILE A 32 -34.62 22.50 -0.27
C ILE A 32 -34.10 21.07 -0.05
N GLN A 33 -34.94 20.17 0.47
CA GLN A 33 -34.60 18.76 0.62
C GLN A 33 -34.30 18.09 -0.73
N ALA A 34 -35.16 18.30 -1.71
CA ALA A 34 -35.00 17.73 -3.04
C ALA A 34 -33.74 18.25 -3.74
N GLU A 35 -33.48 19.56 -3.66
CA GLU A 35 -32.27 20.18 -4.22
C GLU A 35 -31.01 19.61 -3.59
N ARG A 36 -30.97 19.50 -2.25
CA ARG A 36 -29.84 18.92 -1.54
C ARG A 36 -29.62 17.46 -1.93
N HIS A 37 -30.66 16.64 -1.92
CA HIS A 37 -30.56 15.23 -2.29
C HIS A 37 -30.03 15.06 -3.72
N HIS A 38 -30.43 15.95 -4.64
CA HIS A 38 -29.89 15.99 -6.00
C HIS A 38 -28.41 16.35 -6.04
N LEU A 39 -27.98 17.39 -5.32
CA LEU A 39 -26.59 17.84 -5.26
C LEU A 39 -25.67 16.77 -4.65
N LEU A 40 -26.11 16.10 -3.59
CA LEU A 40 -25.33 15.06 -2.90
C LEU A 40 -25.16 13.78 -3.73
N ARG A 41 -26.06 13.53 -4.68
CA ARG A 41 -25.97 12.40 -5.63
C ARG A 41 -25.24 12.74 -6.91
N HIS A 42 -25.07 14.03 -7.22
CA HIS A 42 -24.32 14.46 -8.39
C HIS A 42 -22.81 14.26 -8.20
N GLY A 43 -22.14 13.95 -9.30
CA GLY A 43 -20.80 13.34 -9.38
C GLY A 43 -19.78 13.74 -8.32
N ASN A 44 -19.05 12.75 -7.79
CA ASN A 44 -17.88 12.86 -6.90
C ASN A 44 -18.00 13.81 -5.70
N VAL A 45 -19.20 14.30 -5.33
CA VAL A 45 -19.39 15.19 -4.18
C VAL A 45 -19.26 14.43 -2.86
N LEU A 46 -20.00 13.33 -2.71
CA LEU A 46 -19.94 12.47 -1.53
C LEU A 46 -19.19 11.16 -1.78
N PHE A 47 -19.37 10.60 -2.97
CA PHE A 47 -18.84 9.30 -3.34
C PHE A 47 -18.13 9.40 -4.66
N THR A 48 -16.84 9.07 -4.67
CA THR A 48 -16.06 8.88 -5.89
C THR A 48 -16.42 7.54 -6.50
N GLU A 49 -16.57 7.48 -7.82
CA GLU A 49 -16.72 6.20 -8.52
C GLU A 49 -15.54 5.27 -8.19
N PRO A 50 -15.78 3.97 -7.90
CA PRO A 50 -14.71 3.03 -7.65
C PRO A 50 -13.75 2.94 -8.84
N LEU A 51 -12.48 3.24 -8.62
CA LEU A 51 -11.45 3.05 -9.62
C LEU A 51 -10.96 1.60 -9.59
N LEU A 52 -11.17 0.87 -10.68
CA LEU A 52 -10.60 -0.46 -10.88
C LEU A 52 -9.27 -0.32 -11.61
N GLU A 53 -8.17 -0.39 -10.85
CA GLU A 53 -6.81 -0.36 -11.40
C GLU A 53 -6.20 -1.77 -11.35
N PRO A 54 -5.70 -2.32 -12.48
CA PRO A 54 -4.91 -3.53 -12.44
C PRO A 54 -3.55 -3.23 -11.79
N VAL A 55 -3.23 -3.95 -10.72
CA VAL A 55 -1.93 -3.85 -10.05
C VAL A 55 -1.05 -5.02 -10.53
N PRO A 56 -0.15 -4.82 -11.52
CA PRO A 56 0.74 -5.89 -11.95
C PRO A 56 1.70 -6.27 -10.81
N SER A 57 1.99 -7.56 -10.69
CA SER A 57 3.03 -8.04 -9.78
C SER A 57 4.38 -7.49 -10.19
N TYR A 58 5.15 -7.02 -9.21
CA TYR A 58 6.54 -6.64 -9.42
C TYR A 58 7.40 -7.90 -9.58
N GLU A 59 8.36 -7.84 -10.50
CA GLU A 59 9.34 -8.92 -10.67
C GLU A 59 10.20 -9.09 -9.41
N GLU A 60 10.48 -10.36 -9.09
CA GLU A 60 11.27 -10.80 -7.94
C GLU A 60 12.66 -11.26 -8.39
N PHE A 61 13.69 -10.84 -7.67
CA PHE A 61 15.10 -10.98 -8.04
C PHE A 61 15.84 -11.78 -6.98
N ASN A 62 16.79 -11.17 -6.27
CA ASN A 62 17.61 -11.87 -5.31
C ASN A 62 16.93 -11.97 -3.95
N SER A 63 17.22 -13.07 -3.24
CA SER A 63 16.87 -13.20 -1.84
C SER A 63 17.87 -12.46 -0.94
N ILE A 64 17.50 -12.17 0.31
CA ILE A 64 18.41 -11.49 1.24
C ILE A 64 19.67 -12.34 1.48
N ASN A 65 19.53 -13.67 1.53
CA ASN A 65 20.69 -14.58 1.68
C ASN A 65 21.66 -14.54 0.50
N GLU A 66 21.15 -14.38 -0.72
CA GLU A 66 22.00 -14.25 -1.91
C GLU A 66 22.76 -12.93 -1.90
N LEU A 67 22.14 -11.86 -1.38
CA LEU A 67 22.76 -10.53 -1.29
C LEU A 67 23.71 -10.39 -0.10
N ALA A 68 23.50 -11.16 0.97
CA ALA A 68 24.20 -11.02 2.25
C ALA A 68 25.74 -10.92 2.12
N PRO A 69 26.43 -11.76 1.30
CA PRO A 69 27.88 -11.66 1.12
C PRO A 69 28.33 -10.31 0.55
N ASP A 70 27.55 -9.73 -0.36
CA ASP A 70 27.90 -8.48 -1.07
C ASP A 70 27.67 -7.24 -0.20
N ILE A 71 26.75 -7.33 0.76
CA ILE A 71 26.42 -6.25 1.71
C ILE A 71 27.04 -6.45 3.09
N GLY A 72 27.88 -7.47 3.27
CA GLY A 72 28.62 -7.72 4.51
C GLY A 72 27.78 -8.25 5.67
N LEU A 73 26.63 -8.88 5.38
CA LEU A 73 25.82 -9.57 6.39
C LEU A 73 26.18 -11.05 6.46
N THR A 74 26.13 -11.62 7.66
CA THR A 74 26.15 -13.07 7.87
C THR A 74 24.81 -13.70 7.49
N GLN A 75 24.79 -15.02 7.28
CA GLN A 75 23.55 -15.76 7.00
C GLN A 75 22.54 -15.65 8.16
N GLU A 76 23.00 -15.61 9.41
CA GLU A 76 22.14 -15.42 10.59
C GLU A 76 21.50 -14.03 10.61
N GLN A 77 22.28 -12.98 10.30
CA GLN A 77 21.78 -11.61 10.17
C GLN A 77 20.79 -11.47 9.01
N ALA A 78 21.04 -12.15 7.88
CA ALA A 78 20.13 -12.18 6.74
C ALA A 78 18.78 -12.82 7.10
N GLU A 79 18.79 -13.93 7.86
CA GLU A 79 17.58 -14.57 8.37
C GLU A 79 16.81 -13.66 9.34
N MET A 80 17.52 -13.02 10.27
CA MET A 80 16.92 -12.06 11.21
C MET A 80 16.25 -10.89 10.47
N LEU A 81 16.93 -10.34 9.45
CA LEU A 81 16.42 -9.23 8.65
C LEU A 81 15.16 -9.63 7.87
N ALA A 82 15.20 -10.80 7.22
CA ALA A 82 14.06 -11.32 6.46
C ALA A 82 12.84 -11.56 7.36
N GLN A 83 13.06 -12.17 8.53
CA GLN A 83 12.01 -12.41 9.51
C GLN A 83 11.43 -11.10 10.05
N ALA A 84 12.27 -10.09 10.30
CA ALA A 84 11.83 -8.80 10.84
C ALA A 84 11.00 -7.98 9.84
N VAL A 85 11.37 -7.97 8.55
CA VAL A 85 10.70 -7.16 7.52
C VAL A 85 9.51 -7.89 6.90
N PHE A 86 9.66 -9.17 6.58
CA PHE A 86 8.72 -9.92 5.77
C PHE A 86 8.00 -11.03 6.53
N ASN A 87 8.35 -11.27 7.81
CA ASN A 87 7.87 -12.43 8.58
C ASN A 87 8.03 -13.74 7.78
N SER A 88 9.15 -13.85 7.06
CA SER A 88 9.44 -14.88 6.06
C SER A 88 10.91 -15.27 6.15
N PRO A 89 11.28 -16.49 5.71
CA PRO A 89 12.67 -16.92 5.68
C PRO A 89 13.51 -16.06 4.72
N SER A 90 14.82 -16.03 4.91
CA SER A 90 15.76 -15.27 4.06
C SER A 90 15.85 -15.71 2.60
N SER A 91 15.23 -16.83 2.24
CA SER A 91 15.00 -17.26 0.85
C SER A 91 13.90 -16.47 0.14
N PHE A 92 13.17 -15.62 0.87
CA PHE A 92 12.20 -14.70 0.29
C PHE A 92 12.88 -13.77 -0.73
N ARG A 93 12.34 -13.74 -1.95
CA ARG A 93 12.90 -12.98 -3.06
C ARG A 93 12.43 -11.53 -2.99
N LEU A 94 13.38 -10.60 -3.09
CA LEU A 94 13.11 -9.18 -3.06
C LEU A 94 12.65 -8.69 -4.43
N ARG A 95 11.83 -7.63 -4.43
CA ARG A 95 11.56 -6.84 -5.63
C ARG A 95 12.78 -5.98 -5.96
N ASN A 96 12.95 -5.61 -7.24
CA ASN A 96 14.07 -4.76 -7.70
C ASN A 96 14.33 -3.55 -6.79
N HIS A 97 13.32 -2.72 -6.58
CA HIS A 97 13.49 -1.51 -5.77
C HIS A 97 13.84 -1.77 -4.30
N GLN A 98 13.51 -2.95 -3.77
CA GLN A 98 13.88 -3.36 -2.40
C GLN A 98 15.36 -3.77 -2.34
N GLN A 99 15.81 -4.60 -3.29
CA GLN A 99 17.22 -4.98 -3.38
C GLN A 99 18.11 -3.76 -3.63
N ASP A 100 17.71 -2.89 -4.57
CA ASP A 100 18.49 -1.72 -4.98
C ASP A 100 18.61 -0.76 -3.80
N SER A 101 17.55 -0.60 -3.01
CA SER A 101 17.57 0.21 -1.79
C SER A 101 18.51 -0.36 -0.74
N LEU A 102 18.47 -1.69 -0.52
CA LEU A 102 19.33 -2.37 0.45
C LEU A 102 20.82 -2.23 0.05
N VAL A 103 21.15 -2.64 -1.18
CA VAL A 103 22.53 -2.63 -1.69
C VAL A 103 23.07 -1.22 -1.76
N THR A 104 22.34 -0.27 -2.36
CA THR A 104 22.84 1.11 -2.53
C THR A 104 23.06 1.82 -1.19
N SER A 105 22.20 1.58 -0.20
CA SER A 105 22.40 2.15 1.13
C SER A 105 23.66 1.56 1.80
N ILE A 106 23.83 0.23 1.76
CA ILE A 106 24.87 -0.45 2.54
C ILE A 106 26.25 -0.41 1.87
N ALA A 107 26.33 -0.49 0.54
CA ALA A 107 27.58 -0.66 -0.22
C ALA A 107 28.62 0.47 -0.09
N GLY A 108 28.40 1.44 0.79
CA GLY A 108 29.44 2.36 1.26
C GLY A 108 29.89 3.41 0.25
N THR A 109 29.34 3.41 -0.97
CA THR A 109 29.64 4.38 -2.03
C THR A 109 29.24 5.81 -1.63
N GLU A 110 29.69 6.82 -2.38
CA GLU A 110 29.32 8.23 -2.14
C GLU A 110 27.79 8.49 -2.24
N LYS A 111 27.03 7.58 -2.85
CA LYS A 111 25.57 7.68 -3.01
C LYS A 111 24.85 6.73 -2.05
N ARG A 112 24.51 7.23 -0.85
CA ARG A 112 23.77 6.47 0.18
C ARG A 112 22.32 6.89 0.37
N ASN A 113 21.96 8.07 -0.15
CA ASN A 113 20.60 8.61 -0.05
C ASN A 113 19.75 8.10 -1.21
N LEU A 114 18.55 7.62 -0.90
CA LEU A 114 17.69 6.91 -1.85
C LEU A 114 16.37 7.66 -2.04
N VAL A 115 15.91 7.66 -3.29
CA VAL A 115 14.54 8.05 -3.65
C VAL A 115 13.93 6.87 -4.37
N VAL A 116 12.88 6.28 -3.80
CA VAL A 116 12.19 5.13 -4.37
C VAL A 116 10.87 5.59 -4.99
N THR A 117 10.75 5.48 -6.31
CA THR A 117 9.52 5.80 -7.06
C THR A 117 8.84 4.51 -7.49
N ALA A 118 7.76 4.12 -6.81
CA ALA A 118 6.99 2.92 -7.13
C ALA A 118 5.50 3.10 -6.77
N GLY A 119 4.62 2.31 -7.39
CA GLY A 119 3.17 2.37 -7.18
C GLY A 119 2.72 1.99 -5.76
N THR A 120 1.47 2.27 -5.42
CA THR A 120 0.89 1.85 -4.12
C THR A 120 0.89 0.33 -4.02
N GLY A 121 1.17 -0.21 -2.82
CA GLY A 121 1.27 -1.66 -2.60
C GLY A 121 2.53 -2.33 -3.17
N SER A 122 3.43 -1.58 -3.81
CA SER A 122 4.65 -2.15 -4.42
C SER A 122 5.67 -2.69 -3.43
N GLY A 123 5.55 -2.35 -2.14
CA GLY A 123 6.53 -2.69 -1.11
C GLY A 123 7.59 -1.60 -0.83
N LYS A 124 7.23 -0.31 -1.01
CA LYS A 124 8.09 0.84 -0.67
C LYS A 124 8.47 0.88 0.82
N THR A 125 7.55 0.44 1.69
CA THR A 125 7.80 0.38 3.14
C THR A 125 8.98 -0.53 3.43
N GLU A 126 9.00 -1.71 2.85
CA GLU A 126 10.06 -2.71 2.99
C GLU A 126 11.36 -2.24 2.33
N ALA A 127 11.28 -1.57 1.17
CA ALA A 127 12.45 -0.97 0.52
C ALA A 127 13.16 0.08 1.40
N PHE A 128 12.39 0.83 2.20
CA PHE A 128 12.92 1.76 3.20
C PHE A 128 13.38 1.06 4.49
N MET A 129 12.62 0.07 4.97
CA MET A 129 12.89 -0.61 6.25
C MET A 129 14.14 -1.52 6.20
N LEU A 130 14.33 -2.23 5.10
CA LEU A 130 15.47 -3.13 4.89
C LEU A 130 16.83 -2.49 5.23
N PRO A 131 17.23 -1.38 4.57
CA PRO A 131 18.52 -0.76 4.85
C PRO A 131 18.64 -0.14 6.24
N ILE A 132 17.52 0.18 6.91
CA ILE A 132 17.56 0.69 8.30
C ILE A 132 17.88 -0.45 9.24
N LEU A 133 17.11 -1.54 9.19
CA LEU A 133 17.29 -2.66 10.09
C LEU A 133 18.63 -3.36 9.86
N ALA A 134 19.06 -3.48 8.60
CA ALA A 134 20.37 -4.04 8.26
C ALA A 134 21.57 -3.29 8.87
N ARG A 135 21.42 -2.01 9.24
CA ARG A 135 22.47 -1.23 9.92
C ARG A 135 22.45 -1.36 11.45
N LEU A 136 21.36 -1.90 12.00
CA LEU A 136 21.19 -2.08 13.44
C LEU A 136 21.64 -3.48 13.91
N ILE A 137 21.78 -4.42 12.97
CA ILE A 137 22.26 -5.79 13.18
C ILE A 137 23.73 -5.91 12.82
#